data_AF-A0A2A2QF33-F1
#
_entry.id   AF-A0A2A2QF33-F1
#
_cell.length_a   1.000
_cell.length_b   1.000
_cell.length_c   1.000
_cell.angle_alpha   90.00
_cell.angle_beta   90.00
_cell.angle_gamma   90.00
#
_symmetry.space_group_name_H-M   'P 1'
#
loop_
_entity.id
_entity.type
_entity.pdbx_description
1 polymer ?
#
loop_
_entity_poly.entity_id
_entity_poly.type
_entity_poly.pdbx_seq_one_letter_code
_entity_poly.pdbx_strand_id
1 'polypeptide(L)'
;MKMTMHIDEDLLERVIKSHGFSSKTEAVEMALREMDRRSRFKAVVKKGMGLTPVQLAQSVEPEYDLLSMRVAETPKNYGKPKRR
;
A
#
# COMPACT_ATOMS: atom_id res chain seq x y z
N MET A 1 23.91 13.96 -1.59
CA MET A 1 24.37 14.64 -2.82
C MET A 1 23.63 15.96 -2.93
N LYS A 2 24.29 17.09 -3.22
CA LYS A 2 23.62 18.39 -3.39
C LYS A 2 23.20 18.56 -4.86
N MET A 3 21.97 18.99 -5.10
CA MET A 3 21.41 19.16 -6.44
C MET A 3 20.48 20.38 -6.45
N THR A 4 20.39 21.06 -7.58
CA THR A 4 19.44 22.15 -7.82
C THR A 4 18.45 21.68 -8.88
N MET A 5 17.15 21.83 -8.62
CA MET A 5 16.09 21.46 -9.55
C MET A 5 14.90 22.41 -9.40
N HIS A 6 14.13 22.60 -10.47
CA HIS A 6 12.90 23.37 -10.44
C HIS A 6 11.73 22.45 -10.06
N ILE A 7 10.97 22.86 -9.05
CA ILE A 7 9.79 22.15 -8.53
C ILE A 7 8.67 23.18 -8.37
N ASP A 8 7.44 22.75 -8.63
CA ASP A 8 6.23 23.50 -8.27
C ASP A 8 6.15 23.65 -6.74
N GLU A 9 6.30 24.88 -6.26
CA GLU A 9 6.34 25.19 -4.83
C GLU A 9 4.98 24.96 -4.14
N ASP A 10 3.87 25.21 -4.83
CA ASP A 10 2.53 24.99 -4.28
C ASP A 10 2.26 23.50 -4.09
N LEU A 11 2.71 22.68 -5.05
CA LEU A 11 2.65 21.22 -4.91
C LEU A 11 3.49 20.74 -3.73
N LEU A 12 4.73 21.23 -3.62
CA LEU A 12 5.63 20.84 -2.54
C LEU A 12 5.07 21.22 -1.17
N GLU A 13 4.49 22.42 -1.04
CA GLU A 13 3.88 22.87 0.21
C GLU A 13 2.66 22.02 0.60
N ARG A 14 1.78 21.67 -0.37
CA ARG A 14 0.65 20.76 -0.12
C ARG A 14 1.12 19.38 0.35
N VAL A 15 2.17 18.84 -0.25
CA VAL A 15 2.74 17.54 0.13
C VAL A 15 3.32 17.59 1.54
N ILE A 16 4.08 18.64 1.86
CA ILE A 16 4.63 18.85 3.21
C ILE A 16 3.51 18.92 4.25
N LYS A 17 2.49 19.76 4.03
CA LYS A 17 1.38 19.94 4.97
C LYS A 17 0.53 18.67 5.16
N SER A 18 0.22 17.96 4.08
CA SER A 18 -0.64 16.76 4.13
C SER A 18 0.03 15.57 4.81
N HIS A 19 1.35 15.46 4.72
CA HIS A 19 2.11 14.34 5.29
C HIS A 19 2.92 14.69 6.53
N GLY A 20 2.97 15.97 6.93
CA GLY A 20 3.66 16.43 8.14
C GLY A 20 5.19 16.39 8.04
N PHE A 21 5.75 16.59 6.85
CA PHE A 21 7.22 16.57 6.67
C PHE A 21 7.88 17.81 7.28
N SER A 22 9.09 17.64 7.81
CA SER A 22 9.85 18.71 8.45
C SER A 22 10.60 19.61 7.46
N SER A 23 10.85 19.13 6.24
CA SER A 23 11.63 19.87 5.24
C SER A 23 11.26 19.52 3.78
N LYS A 24 11.65 20.43 2.86
CA LYS A 24 11.55 20.20 1.41
C LYS A 24 12.30 18.94 0.96
N THR A 25 13.50 18.71 1.53
CA THR A 25 14.33 17.54 1.21
C THR A 25 13.65 16.23 1.63
N GLU A 26 13.09 16.20 2.85
CA GLU A 26 12.38 15.03 3.35
C GLU A 26 11.15 14.71 2.49
N ALA A 27 10.37 15.72 2.11
CA ALA A 27 9.20 15.53 1.25
C ALA A 27 9.58 14.93 -0.12
N VAL A 28 10.67 15.43 -0.72
CA VAL A 28 11.16 14.91 -2.01
C VAL A 28 11.72 13.49 -1.86
N GLU A 29 12.50 13.22 -0.81
CA GLU A 29 13.01 11.88 -0.53
C GLU A 29 11.87 10.87 -0.37
N MET A 30 10.86 11.21 0.43
CA MET A 30 9.72 10.35 0.68
C MET A 30 8.88 10.13 -0.58
N ALA A 31 8.69 11.16 -1.40
CA ALA A 31 8.00 11.03 -2.68
C ALA A 31 8.74 10.06 -3.62
N LEU A 32 10.07 10.18 -3.75
CA LEU A 32 10.87 9.30 -4.60
C LEU A 32 10.86 7.85 -4.09
N ARG A 33 11.00 7.64 -2.78
CA ARG A 33 10.91 6.32 -2.15
C ARG A 33 9.55 5.67 -2.40
N GLU A 34 8.47 6.44 -2.32
CA GLU A 34 7.11 5.94 -2.58
C GLU A 34 6.92 5.57 -4.06
N MET A 35 7.45 6.38 -4.98
CA MET A 35 7.40 6.07 -6.41
C MET A 35 8.17 4.79 -6.75
N ASP A 36 9.36 4.61 -6.18
CA ASP A 36 10.13 3.36 -6.30
C ASP A 36 9.37 2.17 -5.70
N ARG A 37 8.83 2.30 -4.48
CA ARG A 37 8.06 1.25 -3.82
C ARG A 37 6.87 0.80 -4.66
N ARG A 38 6.14 1.75 -5.28
CA ARG A 38 5.02 1.46 -6.18
C ARG A 38 5.47 0.70 -7.43
N SER A 39 6.60 1.09 -8.01
CA SER A 39 7.18 0.40 -9.17
C SER A 39 7.54 -1.05 -8.84
N ARG A 40 8.25 -1.28 -7.72
CA ARG A 40 8.59 -2.62 -7.24
C ARG A 40 7.35 -3.46 -6.92
N PHE A 41 6.36 -2.87 -6.26
CA PHE A 41 5.09 -3.54 -5.98
C PHE A 41 4.38 -3.97 -7.28
N LYS A 42 4.30 -3.09 -8.27
CA LYS A 42 3.70 -3.40 -9.57
C LYS A 42 4.43 -4.55 -10.27
N ALA A 43 5.76 -4.60 -10.19
CA ALA A 43 6.53 -5.70 -10.74
C ALA A 43 6.22 -7.04 -10.06
N VAL A 44 6.12 -7.06 -8.72
CA VAL A 44 5.77 -8.26 -7.95
C VAL A 44 4.35 -8.73 -8.28
N VAL A 45 3.38 -7.82 -8.28
CA VAL A 45 1.97 -8.16 -8.59
C VAL A 45 1.82 -8.64 -10.03
N LYS A 46 2.51 -8.00 -10.99
CA LYS A 46 2.48 -8.40 -12.41
C LYS A 46 3.14 -9.76 -12.64
N LYS A 47 4.20 -10.08 -11.90
CA LYS A 47 4.81 -11.43 -11.95
C LYS A 47 3.81 -12.51 -11.51
N GLY A 48 2.89 -12.18 -10.61
CA GLY A 48 1.91 -13.11 -10.07
C GLY A 48 2.57 -14.20 -9.22
N MET A 49 1.78 -15.21 -8.84
CA MET A 49 2.26 -16.31 -8.00
C MET A 49 2.85 -17.48 -8.81
N GLY A 50 2.94 -17.35 -10.15
CA GLY A 50 3.36 -18.45 -11.02
C GLY A 50 2.39 -19.62 -11.09
N LEU A 51 1.15 -19.44 -10.60
CA LEU A 51 0.10 -20.44 -10.55
C LEU A 51 -0.98 -20.15 -11.58
N THR A 52 -1.59 -21.20 -12.13
CA THR A 52 -2.80 -21.08 -12.95
C THR A 52 -4.00 -20.68 -12.09
N PRO A 53 -5.09 -20.15 -12.68
CA PRO A 53 -6.30 -19.82 -11.92
C PRO A 53 -6.87 -20.99 -11.10
N VAL A 54 -6.79 -22.22 -11.62
CA VAL A 54 -7.26 -23.43 -10.93
C VAL A 54 -6.36 -23.74 -9.73
N GLN A 55 -5.04 -23.69 -9.90
CA GLN A 55 -4.09 -23.91 -8.81
C GLN A 55 -4.19 -22.83 -7.73
N LEU A 56 -4.45 -21.57 -8.11
CA LEU A 56 -4.73 -20.49 -7.17
C LEU A 56 -6.00 -20.74 -6.37
N ALA A 57 -7.06 -21.24 -7.00
CA ALA A 57 -8.30 -21.58 -6.30
C ALA A 57 -8.09 -22.73 -5.30
N GLN A 58 -7.19 -23.65 -5.63
CA GLN A 58 -6.86 -24.83 -4.81
C GLN A 58 -5.68 -24.60 -3.85
N SER A 59 -5.04 -23.42 -3.86
CA SER A 59 -3.87 -23.15 -3.00
C SER A 59 -4.24 -22.89 -1.54
N VAL A 60 -5.53 -22.72 -1.26
CA VAL A 60 -6.05 -22.61 0.10
C VAL A 60 -6.43 -24.00 0.59
N GLU A 61 -5.96 -24.37 1.78
CA GLU A 61 -6.29 -25.65 2.40
C GLU A 61 -7.82 -25.80 2.52
N PRO A 62 -8.43 -26.90 2.05
CA PRO A 62 -9.88 -27.07 2.06
C PRO A 62 -10.50 -26.95 3.46
N GLU A 63 -9.76 -27.35 4.50
CA GLU A 63 -10.18 -27.29 5.90
C GLU A 63 -9.82 -25.96 6.58
N TYR A 64 -9.40 -24.95 5.83
CA TYR A 64 -9.03 -23.64 6.37
C TYR A 64 -10.26 -22.86 6.85
N ASP A 65 -10.67 -23.13 8.09
CA ASP A 65 -11.78 -22.45 8.74
C ASP A 65 -11.30 -21.25 9.60
N LEU A 66 -11.41 -20.06 9.00
CA LEU A 66 -11.08 -18.80 9.68
C LEU A 66 -11.95 -18.52 10.91
N LEU A 67 -13.18 -19.03 10.97
CA LEU A 67 -14.12 -18.75 12.06
C LEU A 67 -13.73 -19.52 13.31
N SER A 68 -13.40 -20.81 13.20
CA SER A 68 -12.89 -21.59 14.33
C SER A 68 -11.53 -21.10 14.82
N MET A 69 -10.64 -20.64 13.92
CA MET A 69 -9.33 -20.10 14.31
C MET A 69 -9.42 -18.76 15.05
N ARG A 70 -10.50 -17.99 14.86
CA ARG A 70 -10.67 -16.63 15.43
C ARG A 70 -11.71 -16.55 16.54
N VAL A 71 -12.12 -17.67 17.14
CA VAL A 71 -13.16 -17.72 18.18
C VAL A 71 -12.85 -16.80 19.38
N ALA A 72 -11.58 -16.64 19.74
CA ALA A 72 -11.16 -15.77 20.84
C ALA A 72 -10.96 -14.30 20.44
N GLU A 73 -11.04 -13.96 19.15
CA GLU A 73 -10.84 -12.59 18.68
C GLU A 73 -12.14 -11.79 18.78
N THR A 74 -12.06 -10.58 19.34
CA THR A 74 -13.19 -9.64 19.26
C THR A 74 -13.32 -9.15 17.81
N PRO A 75 -14.45 -9.42 17.12
CA PRO A 75 -14.60 -9.01 15.74
C PRO A 75 -14.60 -7.48 15.64
N LYS A 76 -13.73 -6.94 14.79
CA LYS A 76 -13.69 -5.50 14.50
C LYS A 76 -14.55 -5.22 13.26
N ASN A 77 -15.47 -4.27 13.38
CA ASN A 77 -16.28 -3.81 12.26
C ASN A 77 -15.46 -2.88 11.36
N TYR A 78 -14.86 -3.45 10.32
CA TYR A 78 -14.16 -2.71 9.28
C TYR A 78 -15.11 -2.38 8.13
N GLY A 79 -16.09 -1.52 8.37
CA GLY A 79 -17.00 -1.05 7.33
C GLY A 79 -18.05 -0.08 7.84
N LYS A 80 -18.33 0.98 7.07
CA LYS A 80 -19.58 1.73 7.23
C LYS A 80 -20.65 1.05 6.39
N PRO A 81 -21.86 0.78 6.92
CA PRO A 81 -22.94 0.21 6.12
C PRO A 81 -23.19 1.11 4.91
N LYS A 82 -23.31 0.48 3.73
CA LYS A 82 -23.59 1.18 2.47
C LYS A 82 -24.91 1.93 2.63
N ARG A 83 -24.89 3.26 2.63
CA ARG A 83 -26.12 4.06 2.57
C ARG A 83 -26.80 3.72 1.24
N ARG A 84 -28.02 3.19 1.32
CA ARG A 84 -28.92 3.03 0.16
C ARG A 84 -29.34 4.39 -0.36
#